data_AF-A0A3D4S037-F1
#
_entry.id   AF-A0A3D4S037-F1
#
_cell.length_a   1.000
_cell.length_b   1.000
_cell.length_c   1.000
_cell.angle_alpha   90.00
_cell.angle_beta   90.00
_cell.angle_gamma   90.00
#
_symmetry.space_group_name_H-M   'P 1'
#
loop_
_entity.id
_entity.type
_entity.pdbx_description
1 polymer ?
#
loop_
_entity_poly.entity_id
_entity_poly.type
_entity_poly.pdbx_seq_one_letter_code
_entity_poly.pdbx_strand_id
1 'polypeptide(L)'
;MDLRGKRVLCVGGRGSLNVHYRTLVERCNGELMRHDDGLEDSRMRLETLLASADVVVCPSDSVSHDTCLRTKRFCKQHYKPCVLLQRSGIGAFAQALSQLTASTHPDDDNRKSPWLLNP
;
A
#
# COMPACT_ATOMS: atom_id res chain seq x y z
N MET A 1 6.27 -11.64 10.42
CA MET A 1 6.45 -10.60 9.38
C MET A 1 7.13 -9.41 10.04
N ASP A 2 8.23 -8.92 9.48
CA ASP A 2 8.90 -7.70 9.95
C ASP A 2 9.03 -6.72 8.79
N LEU A 3 8.52 -5.51 8.98
CA LEU A 3 8.51 -4.44 7.99
C LEU A 3 9.77 -3.58 8.08
N ARG A 4 10.68 -3.78 9.05
CA ARG A 4 11.95 -3.04 9.19
C ARG A 4 11.82 -1.52 9.12
N GLY A 5 10.73 -0.95 9.63
CA GLY A 5 10.45 0.48 9.59
C GLY A 5 9.88 0.97 8.25
N LYS A 6 9.48 0.06 7.35
CA LYS A 6 8.88 0.43 6.07
C LYS A 6 7.60 1.22 6.25
N ARG A 7 7.45 2.23 5.41
CA ARG A 7 6.27 3.09 5.37
C ARG A 7 5.24 2.51 4.40
N VAL A 8 4.10 2.11 4.94
CA VAL A 8 2.96 1.55 4.20
C VAL A 8 1.92 2.65 4.03
N LEU A 9 1.73 3.14 2.81
CA LEU A 9 0.68 4.10 2.49
C LEU A 9 -0.61 3.38 2.13
N CYS A 10 -1.67 3.62 2.91
CA CYS A 10 -3.02 3.22 2.56
C CYS A 10 -3.74 4.39 1.88
N VAL A 11 -4.14 4.21 0.63
CA VAL A 11 -4.90 5.20 -0.15
C VAL A 11 -6.39 4.85 -0.05
N GLY A 12 -7.16 5.66 0.67
CA GLY A 12 -8.58 5.40 0.97
C GLY A 12 -8.83 4.27 1.98
N GLY A 13 -10.09 3.83 2.04
CA GLY A 13 -10.55 2.77 2.95
C GLY A 13 -11.54 3.25 4.01
N ARG A 14 -12.19 2.29 4.69
CA ARG A 14 -13.09 2.60 5.81
C ARG A 14 -12.27 3.02 7.05
N GLY A 15 -12.57 4.20 7.60
CA GLY A 15 -12.00 4.69 8.87
C GLY A 15 -12.01 3.67 10.00
N SER A 16 -13.04 2.82 10.08
CA SER A 16 -13.19 1.76 11.10
C SER A 16 -12.13 0.66 11.00
N LEU A 17 -11.64 0.34 9.79
CA LEU A 17 -10.60 -0.67 9.57
C LEU A 17 -9.19 -0.07 9.69
N ASN A 18 -9.04 1.25 9.59
CA ASN A 18 -7.75 1.90 9.66
C ASN A 18 -7.03 1.69 11.00
N VAL A 19 -7.75 1.68 12.12
CA VAL A 19 -7.17 1.35 13.43
C VAL A 19 -6.58 -0.05 13.43
N HIS A 20 -7.25 -1.00 12.79
CA HIS A 20 -6.79 -2.38 12.72
C HIS A 20 -5.57 -2.52 11.81
N TYR A 21 -5.58 -1.89 10.62
CA TYR A 21 -4.43 -1.88 9.72
C TYR A 21 -3.20 -1.25 10.38
N ARG A 22 -3.39 -0.12 11.07
CA ARG A 22 -2.31 0.58 11.75
C ARG A 22 -1.70 -0.32 12.82
N THR A 23 -2.53 -0.91 13.66
CA THR A 23 -2.10 -1.84 14.71
C THR A 23 -1.30 -3.01 14.11
N LEU A 24 -1.72 -3.54 12.96
CA LEU A 24 -1.03 -4.64 12.28
C LEU A 24 0.35 -4.22 11.75
N VAL A 25 0.44 -3.05 11.12
CA VAL A 25 1.70 -2.49 10.61
C VAL A 25 2.66 -2.15 11.74
N GLU A 26 2.18 -1.47 12.79
CA GLU A 26 2.99 -1.11 13.96
C GLU A 26 3.49 -2.37 14.70
N ARG A 27 2.66 -3.42 14.81
CA ARG A 27 3.09 -4.73 15.36
C ARG A 27 4.16 -5.41 14.53
N CYS A 28 4.20 -5.17 13.23
CA CYS A 28 5.23 -5.66 12.33
C CYS A 28 6.41 -4.68 12.20
N ASN A 29 6.57 -3.72 13.12
CA ASN A 29 7.64 -2.74 13.10
C ASN A 29 7.65 -1.86 11.84
N GLY A 30 6.48 -1.54 11.28
CA GLY A 30 6.31 -0.62 10.15
C GLY A 30 5.53 0.62 10.55
N GLU A 31 5.40 1.57 9.61
CA GLU A 31 4.63 2.80 9.80
C GLU A 31 3.48 2.87 8.80
N LEU A 32 2.25 3.03 9.27
CA LEU A 32 1.08 3.18 8.38
C LEU A 32 0.79 4.67 8.14
N MET A 33 0.91 5.10 6.88
CA MET A 33 0.49 6.41 6.39
C MET A 33 -0.88 6.31 5.72
N ARG A 34 -1.67 7.38 5.77
CA ARG A 34 -3.01 7.41 5.14
C ARG A 34 -3.19 8.62 4.25
N HIS A 35 -3.90 8.38 3.14
CA HIS A 35 -4.38 9.42 2.27
C HIS A 35 -5.88 9.24 2.03
N ASP A 36 -6.67 10.21 2.49
CA ASP A 36 -8.10 10.30 2.21
C ASP A 36 -8.29 11.23 0.99
N ASP A 37 -9.09 10.79 0.02
CA ASP A 37 -9.30 11.39 -1.33
C ASP A 37 -10.06 12.73 -1.32
N GLY A 38 -9.79 13.60 -0.34
CA GLY A 38 -10.43 14.92 -0.22
C GLY A 38 -10.18 15.80 -1.45
N LEU A 39 -11.20 16.58 -1.83
CA LEU A 39 -11.48 16.93 -3.23
C LEU A 39 -10.47 17.86 -3.94
N GLU A 40 -9.60 18.64 -3.27
CA GLU A 40 -8.97 19.79 -3.98
C GLU A 40 -7.44 19.97 -3.83
N ASP A 41 -6.79 19.51 -2.75
CA ASP A 41 -5.32 19.69 -2.55
C ASP A 41 -4.53 18.35 -2.54
N SER A 42 -5.22 17.27 -2.88
CA SER A 42 -4.73 15.91 -2.60
C SER A 42 -3.70 15.39 -3.60
N ARG A 43 -3.53 15.98 -4.79
CA ARG A 43 -2.68 15.37 -5.84
C ARG A 43 -1.18 15.45 -5.52
N MET A 44 -0.67 16.65 -5.29
CA MET A 44 0.75 16.85 -4.93
C MET A 44 1.06 16.14 -3.60
N ARG A 45 0.08 16.14 -2.68
CA ARG A 45 0.19 15.44 -1.39
C ARG A 45 0.23 13.93 -1.53
N LEU A 46 -0.62 13.35 -2.37
CA LEU A 46 -0.62 11.92 -2.71
C LEU A 46 0.72 11.53 -3.33
N GLU A 47 1.20 12.28 -4.32
CA GLU A 47 2.50 12.02 -4.96
C GLU A 47 3.65 12.11 -3.95
N THR A 48 3.61 13.07 -3.02
CA THR A 48 4.60 13.21 -1.94
C THR A 48 4.56 12.03 -0.96
N LEU A 49 3.35 11.58 -0.60
CA LEU A 49 3.14 10.42 0.26
C LEU A 49 3.61 9.14 -0.44
N LEU A 50 3.27 8.98 -1.72
CA LEU A 50 3.72 7.87 -2.54
C LEU A 50 5.25 7.87 -2.70
N ALA A 51 5.87 9.04 -2.85
CA ALA A 51 7.32 9.21 -2.89
C ALA A 51 7.99 8.85 -1.55
N SER A 52 7.33 9.14 -0.43
CA SER A 52 7.85 8.86 0.91
C SER A 52 7.56 7.44 1.41
N ALA A 53 6.59 6.75 0.83
CA ALA A 53 6.19 5.40 1.21
C ALA A 53 7.02 4.32 0.51
N ASP A 54 7.38 3.27 1.23
CA ASP A 54 8.04 2.09 0.65
C ASP A 54 7.04 1.18 -0.05
N VAL A 55 5.81 1.13 0.47
CA VAL A 55 4.75 0.24 0.01
C VAL A 55 3.47 1.04 -0.11
N VAL A 56 2.70 0.76 -1.17
CA VAL A 56 1.39 1.37 -1.38
C VAL A 56 0.31 0.31 -1.40
N VAL A 57 -0.75 0.52 -0.62
CA VAL A 57 -1.91 -0.36 -0.54
C VAL A 57 -3.15 0.44 -0.90
N CYS A 58 -3.90 -0.07 -1.88
CA CYS A 58 -5.07 0.61 -2.43
C CYS A 58 -6.27 -0.36 -2.46
N PRO A 59 -7.22 -0.26 -1.51
CA PRO A 59 -8.45 -1.03 -1.55
C PRO A 59 -9.40 -0.55 -2.65
N SER A 60 -9.67 -1.40 -3.64
CA SER A 60 -10.51 -1.08 -4.80
C SER A 60 -11.99 -0.82 -4.45
N ASP A 61 -12.46 -1.25 -3.29
CA ASP A 61 -13.85 -1.10 -2.82
C ASP A 61 -14.14 0.30 -2.23
N SER A 62 -13.12 1.11 -1.99
CA SER A 62 -13.27 2.37 -1.22
C SER A 62 -12.58 3.58 -1.84
N VAL A 63 -12.00 3.45 -3.04
CA VAL A 63 -11.30 4.54 -3.74
C VAL A 63 -11.97 4.86 -5.07
N SER A 64 -11.96 6.13 -5.45
CA SER A 64 -12.35 6.56 -6.79
C SER A 64 -11.43 5.95 -7.85
N HIS A 65 -11.99 5.70 -9.04
CA HIS A 65 -11.24 5.13 -10.17
C HIS A 65 -10.01 5.99 -10.54
N ASP A 66 -10.14 7.32 -10.49
CA ASP A 66 -9.07 8.26 -10.80
C ASP A 66 -7.89 8.12 -9.81
N THR A 67 -8.15 8.04 -8.50
CA THR A 67 -7.15 7.87 -7.44
C THR A 67 -6.38 6.56 -7.59
N CYS A 68 -7.08 5.46 -7.91
CA CYS A 68 -6.48 4.16 -8.18
C CYS A 68 -5.56 4.21 -9.41
N LEU A 69 -6.04 4.79 -10.51
CA LEU A 69 -5.29 4.91 -11.76
C LEU A 69 -4.02 5.75 -11.57
N ARG A 70 -4.12 6.86 -10.84
CA ARG A 70 -2.99 7.73 -10.50
C ARG A 70 -1.97 7.03 -9.62
N THR A 71 -2.42 6.40 -8.54
CA THR A 71 -1.56 5.62 -7.64
C THR A 71 -0.81 4.55 -8.41
N LYS A 72 -1.51 3.78 -9.26
CA LYS A 72 -0.92 2.76 -10.12
C LYS A 72 0.11 3.36 -11.09
N ARG A 73 -0.19 4.50 -11.71
CA ARG A 73 0.73 5.18 -12.64
C ARG A 73 2.00 5.64 -11.93
N PHE A 74 1.86 6.24 -10.76
CA PHE A 74 2.99 6.70 -9.95
C PHE A 74 3.86 5.52 -9.49
N CYS A 75 3.25 4.48 -8.92
CA CYS A 75 3.97 3.28 -8.50
C CYS A 75 4.72 2.62 -9.67
N LYS A 76 4.10 2.59 -10.86
CA LYS A 76 4.73 2.10 -12.08
C LYS A 76 5.93 2.97 -12.51
N GLN A 77 5.82 4.29 -12.38
CA GLN A 77 6.88 5.24 -12.76
C GLN A 77 8.05 5.23 -11.78
N HIS A 78 7.78 5.04 -10.48
CA HIS A 78 8.78 5.04 -9.42
C HIS A 78 9.27 3.64 -9.03
N TYR A 79 8.85 2.60 -9.74
CA TYR A 79 9.18 1.19 -9.43
C TYR A 79 8.92 0.85 -7.96
N LYS A 80 7.72 1.19 -7.48
CA LYS A 80 7.30 0.95 -6.09
C LYS A 80 6.27 -0.17 -6.00
N PRO A 81 6.38 -1.04 -4.98
CA PRO A 81 5.42 -2.11 -4.79
C PRO A 81 4.04 -1.53 -4.44
N CYS A 82 3.06 -1.85 -5.29
CA CYS A 82 1.68 -1.41 -5.15
C CYS A 82 0.77 -2.62 -5.07
N VAL A 83 -0.02 -2.72 -4.00
CA VAL A 83 -0.96 -3.82 -3.78
C VAL A 83 -2.38 -3.29 -3.89
N LEU A 84 -3.15 -3.87 -4.80
CA LEU A 84 -4.55 -3.56 -5.01
C LEU A 84 -5.39 -4.58 -4.27
N LEU A 85 -5.96 -4.19 -3.13
CA LEU A 85 -6.84 -5.09 -2.37
C LEU A 85 -8.21 -5.13 -3.04
N GLN A 86 -8.64 -6.33 -3.43
CA GLN A 86 -10.01 -6.54 -3.93
C GLN A 86 -11.07 -6.23 -2.86
N ARG A 87 -10.74 -6.39 -1.57
CA ARG A 87 -11.67 -6.19 -0.46
C ARG A 87 -11.01 -5.46 0.71
N SER A 88 -11.72 -4.48 1.27
CA SER A 88 -11.34 -3.82 2.52
C SER A 88 -11.51 -4.78 3.70
N GLY A 89 -10.45 -5.53 4.02
CA GLY A 89 -10.45 -6.48 5.13
C GLY A 89 -9.06 -6.70 5.74
N ILE A 90 -9.03 -6.96 7.05
CA ILE A 90 -7.80 -7.16 7.84
C ILE A 90 -6.99 -8.34 7.31
N GLY A 91 -7.65 -9.44 6.94
CA GLY A 91 -6.96 -10.63 6.41
C GLY A 91 -6.27 -10.38 5.07
N ALA A 92 -6.95 -9.72 4.12
CA ALA A 92 -6.38 -9.38 2.81
C ALA A 92 -5.18 -8.41 2.97
N PHE A 93 -5.30 -7.45 3.88
CA PHE A 93 -4.22 -6.52 4.21
C PHE A 93 -3.02 -7.22 4.86
N ALA A 94 -3.24 -8.11 5.84
CA ALA A 94 -2.18 -8.88 6.46
C ALA A 94 -1.45 -9.79 5.47
N GLN A 95 -2.20 -10.43 4.55
CA GLN A 95 -1.62 -11.25 3.49
C GLN A 95 -0.76 -10.41 2.53
N ALA A 96 -1.23 -9.21 2.14
CA ALA A 96 -0.45 -8.27 1.34
C ALA A 96 0.87 -7.91 2.01
N LEU A 97 0.84 -7.51 3.29
CA LEU A 97 2.05 -7.22 4.07
C LEU A 97 3.00 -8.41 4.11
N SER A 98 2.49 -9.61 4.32
CA SER A 98 3.32 -10.82 4.36
C SER A 98 4.06 -11.04 3.05
N GLN A 99 3.39 -10.89 1.91
CA GLN A 99 4.01 -11.03 0.58
C GLN A 99 5.06 -9.94 0.29
N LEU A 100 4.83 -8.73 0.79
CA LEU A 100 5.79 -7.62 0.68
C LEU A 100 7.04 -7.86 1.54
N THR A 101 6.88 -8.43 2.73
CA THR A 101 8.03 -8.81 3.57
C THR A 101 8.79 -10.01 2.99
N ALA A 102 8.09 -10.94 2.33
CA ALA A 102 8.72 -12.08 1.67
C ALA A 102 9.59 -11.64 0.47
N SER A 103 9.09 -10.70 -0.35
CA SER A 103 9.81 -10.17 -1.53
C SER A 103 10.97 -9.22 -1.19
N THR A 104 11.19 -8.87 0.08
CA THR A 104 12.32 -8.00 0.51
C THR A 104 13.55 -8.81 0.95
N HIS A 105 13.56 -10.15 0.85
CA HIS A 105 14.78 -10.92 1.10
C HIS A 105 15.68 -10.87 -0.16
N PRO A 106 16.94 -10.39 -0.05
CA PRO A 106 17.85 -10.26 -1.20
C PRO A 106 18.49 -11.59 -1.65
N ASP A 107 17.82 -12.73 -1.43
CA ASP A 107 18.32 -14.07 -1.79
C ASP A 107 17.20 -14.89 -2.46
N ASP A 108 16.76 -14.45 -3.64
CA ASP A 108 16.14 -15.33 -4.65
C ASP A 108 16.14 -14.64 -6.02
N ASP A 109 17.09 -15.06 -6.84
CA ASP A 109 17.10 -14.94 -8.29
C ASP A 109 15.92 -15.73 -8.88
N ASN A 110 14.75 -15.09 -9.07
CA ASN A 110 13.84 -15.58 -10.10
C ASN A 110 12.81 -14.55 -10.60
N ARG A 111 12.78 -14.39 -11.91
CA ARG A 111 11.82 -13.64 -12.72
C ARG A 111 10.36 -13.83 -12.27
N LYS A 112 9.70 -12.77 -11.83
CA LYS A 112 8.42 -12.22 -12.37
C LYS A 112 8.16 -10.85 -11.73
N SER A 113 7.90 -9.85 -12.56
CA SER A 113 7.61 -8.46 -12.16
C SER A 113 6.66 -8.36 -10.94
N PRO A 114 7.15 -8.00 -9.73
CA PRO A 114 6.40 -8.05 -8.47
C PRO A 114 5.35 -6.93 -8.29
N TRP A 115 5.14 -6.11 -9.32
CA TRP A 115 4.47 -4.81 -9.21
C TRP A 115 2.93 -4.86 -9.34
N LEU A 116 2.36 -6.05 -9.55
CA LEU A 116 0.92 -6.28 -9.67
C LEU A 116 0.54 -7.52 -8.85
N LEU A 117 0.57 -7.36 -7.54
CA LEU A 117 -0.04 -8.32 -6.64
C LEU A 117 -1.54 -8.02 -6.58
N ASN A 118 -2.31 -8.72 -7.40
CA ASN A 118 -3.76 -8.83 -7.24
C ASN A 118 -4.01 -10.08 -6.39
N PRO A 119 -4.34 -9.95 -5.09
CA PRO A 119 -4.83 -11.06 -4.28
C PRO A 119 -6.23 -11.50 -4.73
#